data_AF-A0A523C8W2-F1
#
_entry.id   AF-A0A523C8W2-F1
#
_cell.length_a   1.000
_cell.length_b   1.000
_cell.length_c   1.000
_cell.angle_alpha   90.00
_cell.angle_beta   90.00
_cell.angle_gamma   90.00
#
_symmetry.space_group_name_H-M   'P 1'
#
loop_
_entity.id
_entity.type
_entity.pdbx_description
1 polymer ?
#
loop_
_entity_poly.entity_id
_entity_poly.type
_entity_poly.pdbx_seq_one_letter_code
_entity_poly.pdbx_strand_id
1 'polypeptide(L)'
;MGGLPKKAHQLESLRGKKSAVLALDSGALLFKNEKLPPDQREQLAVTAQGIVAAYSTMSFGAVGVAREDLAAGLPFLLTVQKKSSFPWLSANLLSRSERKPWFKPHTLITAGGLRIAVIGLTAQGADSLFTEKDNAVIAPWEEVLPKEIAMLRDRADMTILLSSFPAPVNRKIAEAHPEIHLILQAGNTQGNIAPERINNTLITQVESQGKSVGILEVLWNKQSKRWEESGAENLLTDKKNELDRLGWQINRYRKQGEPAQAFKNQPQMLAVYNDLLAKRRLLEEEILRLTAQQKARETNRQRFSSYSPHFETMRKDLPDNPAVRAIVDATTSEVNRIGKAAVKARISDKTGQPQGGLPENYAGSTACTSCHAPQFAKWRATQHATAYDTLEAKGQQFNVQCLPCHITGPAAQTGQEMLALAHDLRQVGCESCHGPARAHTRQPAAAKAGQPTMDTCLRCHSGEHDDRFNFSEALSRLRCGGD
;
A
#
# COMPACT_ATOMS: atom_id res chain seq x y z
N MET A 1 3.11 -12.14 2.50
CA MET A 1 3.77 -12.75 1.31
C MET A 1 2.82 -13.14 0.17
N GLY A 2 1.49 -13.21 0.36
CA GLY A 2 0.57 -13.80 -0.64
C GLY A 2 0.54 -13.15 -2.03
N GLY A 3 0.86 -11.86 -2.14
CA GLY A 3 0.91 -11.14 -3.43
C GLY A 3 2.25 -11.24 -4.18
N LEU A 4 3.31 -11.78 -3.58
CA LEU A 4 4.65 -11.79 -4.18
C LEU A 4 4.72 -12.59 -5.49
N PRO A 5 4.12 -13.80 -5.62
CA PRO A 5 4.18 -14.54 -6.87
C PRO A 5 3.46 -13.83 -8.03
N LYS A 6 2.36 -13.14 -7.74
CA LYS A 6 1.62 -12.31 -8.71
C LYS A 6 2.42 -11.10 -9.15
N LYS A 7 3.03 -10.39 -8.17
CA LYS A 7 3.94 -9.27 -8.42
C LYS A 7 5.08 -9.70 -9.36
N ALA A 8 5.67 -10.86 -9.10
CA ALA A 8 6.74 -11.41 -9.93
C ALA A 8 6.28 -11.72 -11.36
N HIS A 9 5.11 -12.33 -11.52
CA HIS A 9 4.51 -12.57 -12.84
C HIS A 9 4.29 -11.25 -13.59
N GLN A 10 3.75 -10.24 -12.91
CA GLN A 10 3.49 -8.95 -13.54
C GLN A 10 4.78 -8.25 -13.98
N LEU A 11 5.82 -8.29 -13.15
CA LEU A 11 7.12 -7.74 -13.50
C LEU A 11 7.76 -8.45 -14.70
N GLU A 12 7.62 -9.79 -14.78
CA GLU A 12 8.06 -10.59 -15.93
C GLU A 12 7.28 -10.23 -17.20
N SER A 13 5.95 -10.12 -17.12
CA SER A 13 5.07 -9.67 -18.20
C SER A 13 5.45 -8.28 -18.73
N LEU A 14 5.75 -7.34 -17.82
CA LEU A 14 6.19 -5.99 -18.19
C LEU A 14 7.55 -6.00 -18.89
N ARG A 15 8.51 -6.77 -18.36
CA ARG A 15 9.84 -6.93 -18.96
C ARG A 15 9.81 -7.58 -20.34
N GLY A 16 8.82 -8.44 -20.61
CA GLY A 16 8.59 -9.01 -21.94
C GLY A 16 7.98 -8.02 -22.94
N LYS A 17 7.32 -6.95 -22.49
CA LYS A 17 6.56 -6.00 -23.33
C LYS A 17 7.24 -4.64 -23.51
N LYS A 18 8.11 -4.25 -22.58
CA LYS A 18 8.72 -2.91 -22.55
C LYS A 18 10.23 -3.01 -22.75
N SER A 19 10.79 -2.04 -23.45
CA SER A 19 12.22 -1.98 -23.78
C SER A 19 13.13 -1.83 -22.56
N ALA A 20 12.64 -1.26 -21.47
CA ALA A 20 13.33 -1.17 -20.20
C ALA A 20 12.35 -1.11 -19.03
N VAL A 21 12.57 -1.92 -18.00
CA VAL A 21 11.77 -1.93 -16.78
C VAL A 21 12.71 -1.93 -15.57
N LEU A 22 12.61 -0.87 -14.76
CA LEU A 22 13.34 -0.72 -13.51
C LEU A 22 12.36 -0.90 -12.34
N ALA A 23 12.58 -1.94 -11.53
CA ALA A 23 11.80 -2.18 -10.32
C ALA A 23 12.54 -1.61 -9.10
N LEU A 24 11.84 -0.81 -8.30
CA LEU A 24 12.35 -0.15 -7.09
C LEU A 24 11.35 -0.33 -5.95
N ASP A 25 11.83 -0.31 -4.71
CA ASP A 25 11.01 -0.38 -3.50
C ASP A 25 11.56 0.59 -2.46
N SER A 26 10.71 1.36 -1.79
CA SER A 26 11.16 2.44 -0.90
C SER A 26 11.43 2.00 0.54
N GLY A 27 11.31 0.70 0.83
CA GLY A 27 11.53 0.12 2.15
C GLY A 27 10.22 -0.19 2.88
N ALA A 28 10.33 -0.49 4.17
CA ALA A 28 9.28 -1.11 4.98
C ALA A 28 8.85 -2.46 4.37
N LEU A 29 9.84 -3.19 3.88
CA LEU A 29 9.70 -4.42 3.13
C LEU A 29 9.55 -5.63 4.05
N LEU A 30 10.32 -5.68 5.14
CA LEU A 30 10.49 -6.89 5.94
C LEU A 30 9.46 -7.05 7.05
N PHE A 31 9.08 -5.95 7.69
CA PHE A 31 8.24 -5.97 8.89
C PHE A 31 7.19 -4.86 8.83
N LYS A 32 6.07 -5.07 9.54
CA LYS A 32 4.98 -4.09 9.66
C LYS A 32 5.24 -3.01 10.72
N ASN A 33 5.99 -3.38 11.76
CA ASN A 33 6.22 -2.56 12.95
C ASN A 33 7.72 -2.43 13.21
N GLU A 34 8.12 -1.33 13.84
CA GLU A 34 9.52 -1.06 14.23
C GLU A 34 10.04 -1.94 15.38
N LYS A 35 9.15 -2.69 16.05
CA LYS A 35 9.50 -3.62 17.13
C LYS A 35 8.82 -4.96 16.90
N LEU A 36 9.57 -6.04 17.07
CA LEU A 36 9.05 -7.39 16.97
C LEU A 36 8.70 -7.95 18.35
N PRO A 37 7.52 -8.57 18.52
CA PRO A 37 7.22 -9.35 19.71
C PRO A 37 8.28 -10.45 19.90
N PRO A 38 8.86 -10.63 21.10
CA PRO A 38 9.95 -11.58 21.32
C PRO A 38 9.62 -13.01 20.88
N ASP A 39 8.38 -13.44 21.09
CA ASP A 39 7.87 -14.77 20.77
C ASP A 39 7.58 -14.99 19.28
N GLN A 40 7.43 -13.91 18.50
CA GLN A 40 7.19 -13.98 17.05
C GLN A 40 8.47 -13.75 16.24
N ARG A 41 9.56 -13.34 16.90
CA ARG A 41 10.80 -12.88 16.25
C ARG A 41 11.36 -13.91 15.27
N GLU A 42 11.39 -15.19 15.63
CA GLU A 42 11.93 -16.25 14.77
C GLU A 42 11.10 -16.45 13.49
N GLN A 43 9.77 -16.56 13.64
CA GLN A 43 8.86 -16.74 12.50
C GLN A 43 8.84 -15.53 11.57
N LEU A 44 8.86 -14.31 12.13
CA LEU A 44 8.93 -13.07 11.35
C LEU A 44 10.28 -12.94 10.65
N ALA A 45 11.38 -13.35 11.29
CA ALA A 45 12.71 -13.36 10.67
C ALA A 45 12.78 -14.32 9.47
N VAL A 46 12.22 -15.53 9.57
CA VAL A 46 12.12 -16.46 8.44
C VAL A 46 11.25 -15.88 7.32
N THR A 47 10.11 -15.27 7.66
CA THR A 47 9.24 -14.61 6.69
C THR A 47 10.00 -13.51 5.94
N ALA A 48 10.75 -12.67 6.65
CA ALA A 48 11.58 -11.61 6.07
C ALA A 48 12.66 -12.18 5.11
N GLN A 49 13.30 -13.30 5.46
CA GLN A 49 14.24 -13.97 4.57
C GLN A 49 13.57 -14.48 3.27
N GLY A 50 12.36 -15.04 3.38
CA GLY A 50 11.56 -15.46 2.23
C GLY A 50 11.17 -14.29 1.31
N ILE A 51 10.80 -13.13 1.89
CA ILE A 51 10.53 -11.90 1.15
C ILE A 51 11.78 -11.47 0.35
N VAL A 52 12.97 -11.48 0.97
CA VAL A 52 14.22 -11.10 0.31
C VAL A 52 14.60 -12.07 -0.81
N ALA A 53 14.42 -13.36 -0.62
CA ALA A 53 14.65 -14.36 -1.66
C ALA A 53 13.71 -14.14 -2.87
N ALA A 54 12.44 -13.84 -2.61
CA ALA A 54 11.47 -13.50 -3.66
C ALA A 54 11.88 -12.21 -4.40
N TYR A 55 12.23 -11.14 -3.68
CA TYR A 55 12.70 -9.89 -4.29
C TYR A 55 14.00 -10.07 -5.09
N SER A 56 14.89 -10.94 -4.63
CA SER A 56 16.13 -11.26 -5.34
C SER A 56 15.85 -11.97 -6.66
N THR A 57 14.87 -12.89 -6.67
CA THR A 57 14.39 -13.56 -7.89
C THR A 57 13.72 -12.57 -8.85
N MET A 58 12.99 -11.58 -8.31
CA MET A 58 12.37 -10.51 -9.08
C MET A 58 13.38 -9.49 -9.64
N SER A 59 14.66 -9.57 -9.29
CA SER A 59 15.72 -8.68 -9.80
C SER A 59 15.39 -7.19 -9.63
N PHE A 60 15.10 -6.77 -8.40
CA PHE A 60 14.91 -5.35 -8.07
C PHE A 60 16.22 -4.57 -8.29
N GLY A 61 16.12 -3.34 -8.80
CA GLY A 61 17.29 -2.49 -9.05
C GLY A 61 17.87 -1.88 -7.78
N ALA A 62 17.01 -1.55 -6.82
CA ALA A 62 17.37 -1.09 -5.49
C ALA A 62 16.17 -1.17 -4.54
N VAL A 63 16.47 -1.26 -3.25
CA VAL A 63 15.47 -1.22 -2.16
C VAL A 63 15.94 -0.21 -1.11
N GLY A 64 15.08 0.73 -0.71
CA GLY A 64 15.34 1.65 0.38
C GLY A 64 15.28 0.95 1.75
N VAL A 65 15.98 1.48 2.74
CA VAL A 65 15.84 1.03 4.14
C VAL A 65 14.85 1.92 4.87
N ALA A 66 13.81 1.34 5.47
CA ALA A 66 12.94 2.01 6.42
C ALA A 66 13.22 1.59 7.86
N ARG A 67 12.57 2.25 8.82
CA ARG A 67 12.71 1.94 10.26
C ARG A 67 12.14 0.56 10.59
N GLU A 68 11.08 0.16 9.93
CA GLU A 68 10.43 -1.13 10.09
C GLU A 68 11.38 -2.27 9.71
N ASP A 69 12.19 -2.12 8.65
CA ASP A 69 13.15 -3.14 8.21
C ASP A 69 14.23 -3.45 9.27
N LEU A 70 14.44 -2.53 10.21
CA LEU A 70 15.39 -2.62 11.30
C LEU A 70 14.79 -3.23 12.58
N ALA A 71 13.52 -3.66 12.58
CA ALA A 71 12.83 -4.15 13.77
C ALA A 71 13.44 -5.42 14.39
N ALA A 72 14.11 -6.24 13.58
CA ALA A 72 14.90 -7.39 14.02
C ALA A 72 16.35 -7.02 14.41
N GLY A 73 16.70 -5.73 14.36
CA GLY A 73 18.02 -5.18 14.64
C GLY A 73 18.88 -5.00 13.38
N LEU A 74 19.80 -4.03 13.45
CA LEU A 74 20.75 -3.75 12.36
C LEU A 74 21.60 -4.98 11.96
N PRO A 75 22.12 -5.82 12.89
CA PRO A 75 22.86 -7.03 12.51
C PRO A 75 22.05 -8.01 11.65
N PHE A 76 20.75 -8.13 11.90
CA PHE A 76 19.86 -8.95 11.09
C PHE A 76 19.75 -8.40 9.67
N LEU A 77 19.46 -7.10 9.52
CA LEU A 77 19.33 -6.48 8.21
C LEU A 77 20.63 -6.56 7.39
N LEU A 78 21.80 -6.38 8.03
CA LEU A 78 23.11 -6.57 7.38
C LEU A 78 23.32 -8.02 6.91
N THR A 79 22.82 -9.01 7.66
CA THR A 79 22.89 -10.42 7.26
C THR A 79 22.00 -10.69 6.04
N VAL A 80 20.79 -10.14 6.03
CA VAL A 80 19.85 -10.23 4.91
C VAL A 80 20.40 -9.52 3.68
N GLN A 81 20.99 -8.34 3.86
CA GLN A 81 21.60 -7.54 2.79
C GLN A 81 22.71 -8.30 2.06
N LYS A 82 23.54 -9.07 2.77
CA LYS A 82 24.58 -9.94 2.16
C LYS A 82 24.02 -11.05 1.26
N LYS A 83 22.77 -11.47 1.47
CA LYS A 83 22.09 -12.50 0.68
C LYS A 83 21.20 -11.92 -0.42
N SER A 84 21.08 -10.60 -0.51
CA SER A 84 20.20 -9.92 -1.46
C SER A 84 20.91 -9.74 -2.81
N SER A 85 20.23 -9.98 -3.93
CA SER A 85 20.78 -9.67 -5.27
C SER A 85 20.70 -8.18 -5.64
N PHE A 86 20.02 -7.39 -4.81
CA PHE A 86 19.78 -5.97 -4.99
C PHE A 86 20.48 -5.15 -3.89
N PRO A 87 20.89 -3.90 -4.17
CA PRO A 87 21.45 -3.02 -3.16
C PRO A 87 20.35 -2.47 -2.24
N TRP A 88 20.60 -2.55 -0.94
CA TRP A 88 19.87 -1.80 0.08
C TRP A 88 20.45 -0.39 0.19
N LEU A 89 19.60 0.63 0.18
CA LEU A 89 20.01 2.03 0.13
C LEU A 89 19.59 2.82 1.36
N SER A 90 20.54 3.55 1.94
CA SER A 90 20.30 4.60 2.93
C SER A 90 21.51 5.52 3.02
N ALA A 91 21.33 6.80 2.68
CA ALA A 91 22.36 7.82 2.76
C ALA A 91 22.53 8.37 4.18
N ASN A 92 21.48 8.28 5.01
CA ASN A 92 21.46 8.89 6.34
C ASN A 92 21.49 7.89 7.50
N LEU A 93 21.52 6.57 7.26
CA LEU A 93 21.78 5.59 8.30
C LEU A 93 23.29 5.37 8.46
N LEU A 94 23.88 6.03 9.46
CA LEU A 94 25.31 6.16 9.65
C LEU A 94 25.79 5.43 10.91
N SER A 95 27.06 5.04 10.94
CA SER A 95 27.75 4.67 12.18
C SER A 95 27.83 5.87 13.11
N ARG A 96 27.60 5.68 14.41
CA ARG A 96 27.68 6.76 15.40
C ARG A 96 29.12 7.29 15.55
N SER A 97 30.09 6.37 15.59
CA SER A 97 31.52 6.66 15.79
C SER A 97 32.19 7.31 14.57
N GLU A 98 32.07 6.70 13.39
CA GLU A 98 32.81 7.14 12.19
C GLU A 98 32.00 8.04 11.25
N ARG A 99 30.70 8.22 11.51
CA ARG A 99 29.75 8.90 10.61
C ARG A 99 29.71 8.33 9.18
N LYS A 100 30.13 7.07 8.99
CA LYS A 100 30.08 6.37 7.69
C LYS A 100 28.74 5.67 7.46
N PRO A 101 28.21 5.65 6.23
CA PRO A 101 26.98 4.93 5.92
C PRO A 101 27.08 3.41 6.17
N TRP A 102 26.07 2.83 6.84
CA TRP A 102 25.94 1.38 7.00
C TRP A 102 25.47 0.67 5.71
N PHE A 103 24.78 1.41 4.85
CA PHE A 103 24.27 0.97 3.55
C PHE A 103 24.81 1.87 2.45
N LYS A 104 24.70 1.46 1.19
CA LYS A 104 25.10 2.34 0.09
C LYS A 104 24.17 3.58 0.09
N PRO A 105 24.69 4.81 0.00
CA PRO A 105 23.85 6.00 -0.09
C PRO A 105 22.99 6.00 -1.36
N HIS A 106 23.60 5.58 -2.47
CA HIS A 106 23.01 5.56 -3.79
C HIS A 106 23.51 4.40 -4.64
N THR A 107 22.87 4.21 -5.80
CA THR A 107 23.37 3.39 -6.90
C THR A 107 23.12 4.10 -8.24
N LEU A 108 23.92 3.78 -9.26
CA LEU A 108 23.71 4.22 -10.64
C LEU A 108 23.27 3.02 -11.47
N ILE A 109 22.10 3.13 -12.10
CA ILE A 109 21.48 2.06 -12.89
C ILE A 109 21.32 2.54 -14.32
N THR A 110 21.67 1.70 -15.30
CA THR A 110 21.39 1.98 -16.70
C THR A 110 20.13 1.26 -17.14
N ALA A 111 19.13 2.00 -17.60
CA ALA A 111 17.87 1.46 -18.12
C ALA A 111 17.33 2.36 -19.23
N GLY A 112 16.87 1.78 -20.34
CA GLY A 112 16.29 2.55 -21.45
C GLY A 112 17.27 3.57 -22.07
N GLY A 113 18.57 3.27 -22.02
CA GLY A 113 19.62 4.20 -22.44
C GLY A 113 19.88 5.36 -21.47
N LEU A 114 19.20 5.43 -20.32
CA LEU A 114 19.39 6.44 -19.28
C LEU A 114 20.34 5.97 -18.20
N ARG A 115 21.16 6.88 -17.67
CA ARG A 115 21.85 6.70 -16.38
C ARG A 115 20.95 7.26 -15.28
N ILE A 116 20.47 6.41 -14.40
CA ILE A 116 19.53 6.76 -13.34
C ILE A 116 20.26 6.64 -11.99
N ALA A 117 20.38 7.76 -11.29
CA ALA A 117 20.78 7.77 -9.89
C ALA A 117 19.59 7.40 -9.01
N VAL A 118 19.77 6.44 -8.12
CA VAL A 118 18.78 6.08 -7.10
C VAL A 118 19.42 6.29 -5.75
N ILE A 119 18.85 7.19 -4.95
CA ILE A 119 19.31 7.54 -3.59
C ILE A 119 18.31 6.92 -2.59
N GLY A 120 18.79 6.43 -1.44
CA GLY A 120 17.91 5.97 -0.36
C GLY A 120 17.93 6.91 0.85
N LEU A 121 16.79 7.15 1.48
CA LEU A 121 16.67 7.84 2.75
C LEU A 121 15.77 7.10 3.73
N THR A 122 16.26 6.94 4.96
CA THR A 122 15.56 6.34 6.08
C THR A 122 14.94 7.44 6.93
N ALA A 123 13.63 7.37 7.20
CA ALA A 123 12.95 8.37 8.01
C ALA A 123 13.51 8.44 9.44
N GLN A 124 13.61 9.66 9.96
CA GLN A 124 13.75 9.87 11.40
C GLN A 124 12.38 9.69 12.07
N GLY A 125 12.37 9.09 13.26
CA GLY A 125 11.17 8.95 14.09
C GLY A 125 11.31 9.76 15.37
N ALA A 126 10.19 9.99 16.06
CA ALA A 126 10.18 10.69 17.35
C ALA A 126 10.98 9.94 18.42
N ASP A 127 10.92 8.61 18.39
CA ASP A 127 11.68 7.74 19.29
C ASP A 127 12.98 7.24 18.65
N SER A 128 14.03 7.18 19.47
CA SER A 128 15.29 6.55 19.07
C SER A 128 15.06 5.05 18.86
N LEU A 129 15.31 4.59 17.63
CA LEU A 129 15.28 3.17 17.28
C LEU A 129 16.49 2.42 17.85
N PHE A 130 17.59 3.14 18.04
CA PHE A 130 18.89 2.63 18.43
C PHE A 130 19.21 3.04 19.88
N THR A 131 19.82 2.13 20.62
CA THR A 131 20.39 2.41 21.94
C THR A 131 21.82 2.94 21.81
N GLU A 132 22.41 3.44 22.90
CA GLU A 132 23.83 3.87 22.91
C GLU A 132 24.81 2.75 22.54
N LYS A 133 24.40 1.48 22.70
CA LYS A 133 25.21 0.32 22.33
C LYS A 133 25.18 0.04 20.83
N ASP A 134 24.13 0.49 20.15
CA ASP A 134 24.00 0.37 18.71
C ASP A 134 24.84 1.49 18.09
N ASN A 135 25.97 1.14 17.46
CA ASN A 135 26.84 2.08 16.74
C ASN A 135 26.15 2.59 15.45
N ALA A 136 24.93 3.12 15.56
CA ALA A 136 24.07 3.54 14.47
C ALA A 136 23.26 4.78 14.86
N VAL A 137 23.03 5.65 13.87
CA VAL A 137 22.20 6.86 13.98
C VAL A 137 21.59 7.18 12.62
N ILE A 138 20.34 7.66 12.62
CA ILE A 138 19.69 8.20 11.42
C ILE A 138 19.89 9.71 11.43
N ALA A 139 20.80 10.20 10.59
CA ALA A 139 21.08 11.62 10.46
C ALA A 139 19.93 12.39 9.76
N PRO A 140 19.80 13.70 10.01
CA PRO A 140 18.89 14.56 9.25
C PRO A 140 19.21 14.50 7.75
N TRP A 141 18.18 14.52 6.91
CA TRP A 141 18.37 14.43 5.46
C TRP A 141 19.11 15.67 4.92
N GLU A 142 18.93 16.82 5.58
CA GLU A 142 19.57 18.10 5.29
C GLU A 142 21.11 18.01 5.34
N GLU A 143 21.67 17.12 6.16
CA GLU A 143 23.11 16.95 6.32
C GLU A 143 23.77 16.12 5.20
N VAL A 144 23.01 15.19 4.61
CA VAL A 144 23.55 14.16 3.71
C VAL A 144 23.05 14.30 2.27
N LEU A 145 21.78 14.63 2.07
CA LEU A 145 21.14 14.61 0.75
C LEU A 145 21.73 15.65 -0.20
N PRO A 146 22.01 16.91 0.19
CA PRO A 146 22.61 17.89 -0.71
C PRO A 146 23.96 17.44 -1.28
N LYS A 147 24.76 16.72 -0.47
CA LYS A 147 26.08 16.19 -0.88
C LYS A 147 25.94 15.07 -1.91
N GLU A 148 25.01 14.16 -1.68
CA GLU A 148 24.71 13.07 -2.63
C GLU A 148 24.20 13.63 -3.98
N ILE A 149 23.29 14.61 -3.94
CA ILE A 149 22.78 15.27 -5.16
C ILE A 149 23.91 15.94 -5.92
N ALA A 150 24.77 16.72 -5.25
CA ALA A 150 25.89 17.39 -5.89
C ALA A 150 26.84 16.41 -6.58
N MET A 151 27.16 15.29 -5.92
CA MET A 151 28.03 14.25 -6.49
C MET A 151 27.42 13.54 -7.72
N LEU A 152 26.09 13.45 -7.79
CA LEU A 152 25.37 12.71 -8.84
C LEU A 152 24.91 13.57 -10.02
N ARG A 153 24.90 14.90 -9.85
CA ARG A 153 24.36 15.88 -10.81
C ARG A 153 24.84 15.66 -12.26
N ASP A 154 26.13 15.47 -12.46
CA ASP A 154 26.73 15.29 -13.80
C ASP A 154 26.88 13.82 -14.22
N ARG A 155 26.54 12.90 -13.31
CA ARG A 155 26.69 11.45 -13.50
C ARG A 155 25.39 10.75 -13.90
N ALA A 156 24.25 11.40 -13.66
CA ALA A 156 22.93 10.85 -13.93
C ALA A 156 22.11 11.74 -14.87
N ASP A 157 21.35 11.08 -15.73
CA ASP A 157 20.35 11.69 -16.60
C ASP A 157 19.04 11.95 -15.82
N MET A 158 18.74 11.11 -14.81
CA MET A 158 17.59 11.22 -13.91
C MET A 158 18.00 10.80 -12.48
N THR A 159 17.39 11.44 -11.48
CA THR A 159 17.61 11.17 -10.05
C THR A 159 16.29 10.79 -9.41
N ILE A 160 16.27 9.61 -8.80
CA ILE A 160 15.14 9.04 -8.06
C ILE A 160 15.54 8.93 -6.59
N LEU A 161 14.63 9.32 -5.71
CA LEU A 161 14.77 9.15 -4.27
C LEU A 161 13.79 8.07 -3.77
N LEU A 162 14.34 7.05 -3.11
CA LEU A 162 13.59 6.07 -2.32
C LEU A 162 13.54 6.58 -0.89
N SER A 163 12.37 7.06 -0.46
CA SER A 163 12.23 7.73 0.83
C SER A 163 11.20 7.00 1.69
N SER A 164 11.55 6.68 2.93
CA SER A 164 10.56 6.24 3.95
C SER A 164 9.98 7.40 4.77
N PHE A 165 10.34 8.65 4.44
CA PHE A 165 9.78 9.81 5.15
C PHE A 165 8.30 10.00 4.84
N PRO A 166 7.51 10.54 5.79
CA PRO A 166 6.13 10.93 5.54
C PRO A 166 6.00 12.02 4.47
N ALA A 167 4.84 12.07 3.82
CA ALA A 167 4.57 13.01 2.72
C ALA A 167 4.96 14.47 3.01
N PRO A 168 4.66 15.08 4.19
CA PRO A 168 5.05 16.47 4.46
C PRO A 168 6.57 16.73 4.39
N VAL A 169 7.39 15.75 4.76
CA VAL A 169 8.85 15.88 4.68
C VAL A 169 9.32 15.69 3.24
N ASN A 170 8.75 14.73 2.50
CA ASN A 170 9.06 14.55 1.07
C ASN A 170 8.69 15.79 0.23
N ARG A 171 7.61 16.51 0.59
CA ARG A 171 7.26 17.79 -0.04
C ARG A 171 8.36 18.84 0.18
N LYS A 172 8.85 18.98 1.41
CA LYS A 172 9.97 19.88 1.73
C LYS A 172 11.25 19.51 0.97
N ILE A 173 11.55 18.22 0.87
CA ILE A 173 12.69 17.72 0.09
C ILE A 173 12.53 18.11 -1.39
N ALA A 174 11.35 17.88 -1.97
CA ALA A 174 11.05 18.24 -3.36
C ALA A 174 11.13 19.75 -3.63
N GLU A 175 10.71 20.57 -2.66
CA GLU A 175 10.82 22.04 -2.73
C GLU A 175 12.27 22.50 -2.69
N ALA A 176 13.08 21.94 -1.79
CA ALA A 176 14.48 22.30 -1.59
C ALA A 176 15.42 21.76 -2.68
N HIS A 177 15.06 20.63 -3.30
CA HIS A 177 15.92 19.89 -4.23
C HIS A 177 15.19 19.53 -5.54
N PRO A 178 14.95 20.50 -6.43
CA PRO A 178 14.33 20.26 -7.74
C PRO A 178 15.19 19.41 -8.70
N GLU A 179 16.43 19.07 -8.33
CA GLU A 179 17.28 18.10 -9.03
C GLU A 179 16.86 16.64 -8.79
N ILE A 180 16.02 16.38 -7.79
CA ILE A 180 15.34 15.09 -7.64
C ILE A 180 14.13 15.11 -8.56
N HIS A 181 14.01 14.12 -9.45
CA HIS A 181 12.96 14.13 -10.46
C HIS A 181 11.76 13.27 -10.04
N LEU A 182 12.00 12.26 -9.20
CA LEU A 182 10.98 11.34 -8.69
C LEU A 182 11.30 10.94 -7.25
N ILE A 183 10.32 11.04 -6.36
CA ILE A 183 10.33 10.49 -5.02
C ILE A 183 9.32 9.35 -4.98
N LEU A 184 9.82 8.13 -4.76
CA LEU A 184 9.00 6.98 -4.40
C LEU A 184 8.95 6.96 -2.88
N GLN A 185 7.77 7.17 -2.30
CA GLN A 185 7.62 7.18 -0.85
C GLN A 185 7.14 5.83 -0.31
N ALA A 186 7.74 5.37 0.78
CA ALA A 186 7.20 4.38 1.68
C ALA A 186 6.63 5.11 2.90
N GLY A 187 5.39 4.81 3.27
CA GLY A 187 4.73 5.45 4.40
C GLY A 187 3.43 4.73 4.76
N ASN A 188 2.87 5.11 5.91
CA ASN A 188 1.68 4.47 6.48
C ASN A 188 0.36 5.03 5.92
N THR A 189 0.42 5.91 4.92
CA THR A 189 -0.79 6.39 4.24
C THR A 189 -1.44 5.23 3.51
N GLN A 190 -2.73 5.01 3.74
CA GLN A 190 -3.46 3.93 3.07
C GLN A 190 -3.70 4.28 1.60
N GLY A 191 -3.64 3.27 0.73
CA GLY A 191 -3.95 3.40 -0.68
C GLY A 191 -2.80 3.81 -1.59
N ASN A 192 -3.09 3.75 -2.90
CA ASN A 192 -2.22 4.24 -3.95
C ASN A 192 -2.37 5.76 -4.09
N ILE A 193 -1.25 6.47 -4.20
CA ILE A 193 -1.22 7.94 -4.39
C ILE A 193 -0.65 8.22 -5.76
N ALA A 194 -1.51 8.72 -6.67
CA ALA A 194 -1.09 9.17 -8.00
C ALA A 194 0.02 10.24 -7.89
N PRO A 195 0.95 10.32 -8.86
CA PRO A 195 2.04 11.29 -8.81
C PRO A 195 1.54 12.72 -8.64
N GLU A 196 1.92 13.34 -7.52
CA GLU A 196 1.79 14.77 -7.29
C GLU A 196 3.08 15.45 -7.74
N ARG A 197 2.97 16.56 -8.48
CA ARG A 197 4.15 17.34 -8.89
C ARG A 197 4.36 18.52 -7.96
N ILE A 198 5.56 18.60 -7.39
CA ILE A 198 6.05 19.75 -6.61
C ILE A 198 7.32 20.24 -7.29
N ASN A 199 7.30 21.47 -7.81
CA ASN A 199 8.35 21.99 -8.68
C ASN A 199 8.65 21.03 -9.85
N ASN A 200 9.85 20.45 -9.90
CA ASN A 200 10.28 19.51 -10.91
C ASN A 200 10.30 18.05 -10.42
N THR A 201 9.67 17.78 -9.29
CA THR A 201 9.72 16.50 -8.59
C THR A 201 8.34 15.87 -8.58
N LEU A 202 8.23 14.64 -9.05
CA LEU A 202 7.03 13.83 -8.85
C LEU A 202 7.12 13.06 -7.53
N ILE A 203 6.04 12.99 -6.77
CA ILE A 203 5.95 12.20 -5.54
C ILE A 203 4.79 11.23 -5.67
N THR A 204 5.04 9.94 -5.51
CA THR A 204 4.00 8.89 -5.63
C THR A 204 4.20 7.78 -4.61
N GLN A 205 3.12 7.06 -4.30
CA GLN A 205 3.09 5.95 -3.35
C GLN A 205 2.30 4.78 -3.93
N VAL A 206 2.72 3.56 -3.61
CA VAL A 206 1.97 2.33 -3.85
C VAL A 206 1.44 1.80 -2.52
N GLU A 207 0.25 1.23 -2.53
CA GLU A 207 -0.38 0.64 -1.34
C GLU A 207 0.47 -0.50 -0.72
N SER A 208 0.33 -0.66 0.59
CA SER A 208 1.10 -1.62 1.41
C SER A 208 0.79 -3.10 1.10
N GLN A 209 1.58 -3.99 1.70
CA GLN A 209 1.48 -5.45 1.61
C GLN A 209 1.59 -6.06 0.21
N GLY A 210 2.01 -5.26 -0.79
CA GLY A 210 2.07 -5.71 -2.17
C GLY A 210 0.68 -6.01 -2.75
N LYS A 211 -0.35 -5.31 -2.29
CA LYS A 211 -1.70 -5.35 -2.86
C LYS A 211 -1.77 -4.75 -4.26
N SER A 212 -0.90 -3.80 -4.54
CA SER A 212 -0.76 -3.20 -5.85
C SER A 212 0.69 -3.15 -6.28
N VAL A 213 0.89 -3.00 -7.59
CA VAL A 213 2.15 -2.58 -8.20
C VAL A 213 1.90 -1.23 -8.86
N GLY A 214 2.73 -0.25 -8.53
CA GLY A 214 2.77 1.02 -9.25
C GLY A 214 3.62 0.89 -10.50
N ILE A 215 3.08 1.31 -11.63
CA ILE A 215 3.75 1.35 -12.93
C ILE A 215 3.76 2.81 -13.36
N LEU A 216 4.95 3.39 -13.47
CA LEU A 216 5.13 4.73 -14.00
C LEU A 216 5.87 4.63 -15.34
N GLU A 217 5.14 4.78 -16.43
CA GLU A 217 5.76 4.86 -17.75
C GLU A 217 6.32 6.26 -17.93
N VAL A 218 7.62 6.37 -18.26
CA VAL A 218 8.32 7.65 -18.35
C VAL A 218 8.93 7.80 -19.75
N LEU A 219 8.62 8.92 -20.38
CA LEU A 219 9.31 9.40 -21.57
C LEU A 219 10.22 10.55 -21.14
N TRP A 220 11.52 10.26 -21.01
CA TRP A 220 12.49 11.20 -20.45
C TRP A 220 13.23 11.99 -21.53
N ASN A 221 13.23 13.32 -21.41
CA ASN A 221 14.07 14.22 -22.21
C ASN A 221 15.37 14.55 -21.45
N LYS A 222 16.50 14.05 -21.95
CA LYS A 222 17.82 14.22 -21.29
C LYS A 222 18.34 15.65 -21.31
N GLN A 223 17.91 16.47 -22.28
CA GLN A 223 18.37 17.84 -22.44
C GLN A 223 17.68 18.76 -21.43
N SER A 224 16.36 18.62 -21.25
CA SER A 224 15.64 19.46 -20.30
C SER A 224 15.66 18.94 -18.88
N LYS A 225 15.66 17.61 -18.68
CA LYS A 225 15.48 16.97 -17.37
C LYS A 225 14.28 17.51 -16.57
N ARG A 226 13.22 17.93 -17.28
CA ARG A 226 12.05 18.58 -16.68
C ARG A 226 10.75 17.94 -17.08
N TRP A 227 9.79 17.84 -16.16
CA TRP A 227 8.44 17.37 -16.45
C TRP A 227 7.59 18.43 -17.14
N GLU A 228 6.68 18.00 -18.01
CA GLU A 228 5.67 18.86 -18.64
C GLU A 228 4.76 19.53 -17.59
N GLU A 229 4.31 20.76 -17.88
CA GLU A 229 3.31 21.45 -17.06
C GLU A 229 1.91 20.85 -17.29
N SER A 230 1.47 20.01 -16.37
CA SER A 230 0.12 19.46 -16.31
C SER A 230 -0.88 20.55 -15.92
N GLY A 231 -1.55 21.15 -16.89
CA GLY A 231 -2.61 22.14 -16.60
C GLY A 231 -3.40 22.70 -17.78
N ALA A 232 -2.95 22.49 -19.03
CA ALA A 232 -3.58 23.15 -20.18
C ALA A 232 -4.50 22.27 -21.04
N GLU A 233 -4.38 20.94 -20.96
CA GLU A 233 -5.03 20.05 -21.94
C GLU A 233 -6.55 19.87 -21.70
N ASN A 234 -7.00 19.93 -20.45
CA ASN A 234 -8.42 19.77 -20.13
C ASN A 234 -9.26 21.00 -20.52
N LEU A 235 -8.70 22.21 -20.37
CA LEU A 235 -9.43 23.45 -20.60
C LEU A 235 -9.89 23.61 -22.06
N LEU A 236 -9.06 23.29 -23.05
CA LEU A 236 -9.48 23.38 -24.46
C LEU A 236 -10.58 22.37 -24.79
N THR A 237 -10.47 21.16 -24.26
CA THR A 237 -11.45 20.09 -24.46
C THR A 237 -12.81 20.49 -23.87
N ASP A 238 -12.81 21.04 -22.65
CA ASP A 238 -14.03 21.53 -21.99
C ASP A 238 -14.71 22.66 -22.78
N LYS A 239 -13.91 23.59 -23.31
CA LYS A 239 -14.39 24.71 -24.14
C LYS A 239 -14.98 24.24 -25.47
N LYS A 240 -14.38 23.25 -26.13
CA LYS A 240 -14.94 22.62 -27.35
C LYS A 240 -16.29 21.96 -27.06
N ASN A 241 -16.40 21.22 -25.95
CA ASN A 241 -17.66 20.62 -25.52
C ASN A 241 -18.73 21.69 -25.20
N GLU A 242 -18.34 22.83 -24.65
CA GLU A 242 -19.23 23.98 -24.43
C GLU A 242 -19.73 24.60 -25.74
N LEU A 243 -18.87 24.70 -26.75
CA LEU A 243 -19.23 25.19 -28.09
C LEU A 243 -20.24 24.26 -28.76
N ASP A 244 -20.07 22.95 -28.64
CA ASP A 244 -21.03 21.96 -29.16
C ASP A 244 -22.40 22.09 -28.50
N ARG A 245 -22.45 22.30 -27.17
CA ARG A 245 -23.70 22.55 -26.44
C ARG A 245 -24.39 23.83 -26.91
N LEU A 246 -23.64 24.93 -27.07
CA LEU A 246 -24.17 26.19 -27.62
C LEU A 246 -24.67 26.02 -29.05
N GLY A 247 -23.95 25.27 -29.88
CA GLY A 247 -24.35 24.94 -31.25
C GLY A 247 -25.69 24.21 -31.30
N TRP A 248 -25.90 23.25 -30.40
CA TRP A 248 -27.19 22.56 -30.24
C TRP A 248 -28.34 23.50 -29.85
N GLN A 249 -28.10 24.41 -28.90
CA GLN A 249 -29.10 25.40 -28.50
C GLN A 249 -29.46 26.33 -29.66
N ILE A 250 -28.47 26.88 -30.37
CA ILE A 250 -28.67 27.76 -31.54
C ILE A 250 -29.46 27.05 -32.64
N ASN A 251 -29.13 25.78 -32.94
CA ASN A 251 -29.83 25.00 -33.96
C ASN A 251 -31.31 24.74 -33.60
N ARG A 252 -31.67 24.66 -32.31
CA ARG A 252 -33.07 24.55 -31.88
C ARG A 252 -33.91 25.76 -32.32
N TYR A 253 -33.34 26.96 -32.28
CA TYR A 253 -34.00 28.18 -32.76
C TYR A 253 -34.08 28.19 -34.30
N ARG A 254 -33.00 27.81 -34.98
CA ARG A 254 -32.95 27.75 -36.46
C ARG A 254 -33.88 26.71 -37.09
N LYS A 255 -34.24 25.66 -36.36
CA LYS A 255 -35.26 24.67 -36.81
C LYS A 255 -36.65 25.28 -37.00
N GLN A 256 -36.92 26.44 -36.41
CA GLN A 256 -38.20 27.15 -36.53
C GLN A 256 -38.22 28.12 -37.73
N GLY A 257 -37.17 28.12 -38.55
CA GLY A 257 -36.98 29.03 -39.68
C GLY A 257 -35.84 30.03 -39.44
N GLU A 258 -35.75 31.02 -40.31
CA GLU A 258 -34.78 32.11 -40.18
C GLU A 258 -35.12 32.95 -38.92
N PRO A 259 -34.28 32.97 -37.86
CA PRO A 259 -34.70 33.49 -36.56
C PRO A 259 -35.13 34.96 -36.55
N ALA A 260 -34.58 35.81 -37.42
CA ALA A 260 -34.99 37.21 -37.51
C ALA A 260 -36.43 37.36 -38.04
N GLN A 261 -36.87 36.46 -38.92
CA GLN A 261 -38.24 36.37 -39.41
C GLN A 261 -39.15 35.58 -38.46
N ALA A 262 -38.72 34.39 -38.01
CA ALA A 262 -39.52 33.47 -37.19
C ALA A 262 -39.90 34.07 -35.82
N PHE A 263 -39.04 34.92 -35.25
CA PHE A 263 -39.28 35.56 -33.94
C PHE A 263 -39.52 37.07 -34.04
N LYS A 264 -39.92 37.59 -35.22
CA LYS A 264 -40.13 39.05 -35.47
C LYS A 264 -41.07 39.71 -34.45
N ASN A 265 -42.07 38.98 -33.94
CA ASN A 265 -43.04 39.45 -32.95
C ASN A 265 -42.75 38.97 -31.52
N GLN A 266 -41.60 38.34 -31.28
CA GLN A 266 -41.17 37.77 -29.99
C GLN A 266 -39.78 38.33 -29.60
N PRO A 267 -39.68 39.62 -29.22
CA PRO A 267 -38.40 40.30 -29.03
C PRO A 267 -37.52 39.66 -27.94
N GLN A 268 -38.13 39.06 -26.92
CA GLN A 268 -37.42 38.34 -25.87
C GLN A 268 -36.70 37.08 -26.41
N MET A 269 -37.36 36.33 -27.29
CA MET A 269 -36.78 35.13 -27.91
C MET A 269 -35.64 35.48 -28.88
N LEU A 270 -35.80 36.57 -29.63
CA LEU A 270 -34.77 37.10 -30.50
C LEU A 270 -33.54 37.59 -29.70
N ALA A 271 -33.76 38.23 -28.55
CA ALA A 271 -32.69 38.66 -27.65
C ALA A 271 -31.89 37.46 -27.09
N VAL A 272 -32.57 36.39 -26.65
CA VAL A 272 -31.90 35.15 -26.19
C VAL A 272 -31.08 34.52 -27.31
N TYR A 273 -31.62 34.45 -28.53
CA TYR A 273 -30.87 33.94 -29.68
C TYR A 273 -29.61 34.76 -29.98
N ASN A 274 -29.70 36.09 -29.93
CA ASN A 274 -28.55 36.99 -30.12
C ASN A 274 -27.50 36.86 -29.01
N ASP A 275 -27.91 36.66 -27.75
CA ASP A 275 -26.99 36.38 -26.64
C ASP A 275 -26.24 35.05 -26.84
N LEU A 276 -26.93 33.99 -27.30
CA LEU A 276 -26.29 32.72 -27.64
C LEU A 276 -25.27 32.87 -28.77
N LEU A 277 -25.56 33.70 -29.79
CA LEU A 277 -24.60 34.01 -30.85
C LEU A 277 -23.37 34.78 -30.32
N ALA A 278 -23.58 35.75 -29.43
CA ALA A 278 -22.49 36.50 -28.80
C ALA A 278 -21.59 35.59 -27.95
N LYS A 279 -22.20 34.73 -27.12
CA LYS A 279 -21.49 33.72 -26.32
C LYS A 279 -20.70 32.75 -27.18
N ARG A 280 -21.31 32.26 -28.27
CA ARG A 280 -20.63 31.39 -29.24
C ARG A 280 -19.39 32.06 -29.82
N ARG A 281 -19.50 33.33 -30.24
CA ARG A 281 -18.37 34.08 -30.80
C ARG A 281 -17.22 34.22 -29.80
N LEU A 282 -17.51 34.63 -28.56
CA LEU A 282 -16.49 34.76 -27.51
C LEU A 282 -15.80 33.42 -27.23
N LEU A 283 -16.57 32.33 -27.22
CA LEU A 283 -16.04 31.00 -26.99
C LEU A 283 -15.19 30.50 -28.17
N GLU A 284 -15.57 30.80 -29.41
CA GLU A 284 -14.78 30.50 -30.61
C GLU A 284 -13.43 31.27 -30.60
N GLU A 285 -13.44 32.55 -30.20
CA GLU A 285 -12.22 33.36 -30.02
C GLU A 285 -11.32 32.78 -28.91
N GLU A 286 -11.90 32.32 -27.80
CA GLU A 286 -11.18 31.67 -26.70
C GLU A 286 -10.57 30.32 -27.13
N ILE A 287 -11.33 29.48 -27.85
CA ILE A 287 -10.86 28.20 -28.41
C ILE A 287 -9.72 28.43 -29.40
N LEU A 288 -9.81 29.44 -30.26
CA LEU A 288 -8.75 29.79 -31.20
C LEU A 288 -7.46 30.18 -30.47
N ARG A 289 -7.56 31.01 -29.43
CA ARG A 289 -6.43 31.39 -28.58
C ARG A 289 -5.80 30.17 -27.88
N LEU A 290 -6.62 29.33 -27.26
CA LEU A 290 -6.17 28.11 -26.57
C LEU A 290 -5.55 27.10 -27.54
N THR A 291 -6.10 26.97 -28.75
CA THR A 291 -5.55 26.11 -29.81
C THR A 291 -4.20 26.62 -30.31
N ALA A 292 -4.04 27.94 -30.48
CA ALA A 292 -2.75 28.54 -30.83
C ALA A 292 -1.70 28.34 -29.72
N GLN A 293 -2.10 28.48 -28.45
CA GLN A 293 -1.24 28.17 -27.30
C GLN A 293 -0.89 26.68 -27.24
N GLN A 294 -1.83 25.78 -27.55
CA GLN A 294 -1.56 24.34 -27.60
C GLN A 294 -0.61 24.00 -28.74
N LYS A 295 -0.79 24.53 -29.95
CA LYS A 295 0.16 24.33 -31.07
C LYS A 295 1.55 24.85 -30.75
N ALA A 296 1.67 26.02 -30.10
CA ALA A 296 2.95 26.53 -29.63
C ALA A 296 3.57 25.64 -28.52
N ARG A 297 2.72 25.01 -27.68
CA ARG A 297 3.14 24.02 -26.68
C ARG A 297 3.53 22.68 -27.29
N GLU A 298 2.89 22.22 -28.36
CA GLU A 298 3.23 20.98 -29.08
C GLU A 298 4.66 21.03 -29.63
N THR A 299 5.09 22.18 -30.15
CA THR A 299 6.50 22.42 -30.52
C THR A 299 7.45 22.38 -29.32
N ASN A 300 6.97 22.73 -28.12
CA ASN A 300 7.67 22.61 -26.83
C ASN A 300 7.51 21.23 -26.18
N ARG A 301 6.57 20.38 -26.62
CA ARG A 301 6.27 19.08 -26.01
C ARG A 301 7.42 18.09 -26.22
N GLN A 302 8.13 18.23 -27.34
CA GLN A 302 9.40 17.54 -27.57
C GLN A 302 10.52 17.99 -26.63
N ARG A 303 10.38 19.13 -25.93
CA ARG A 303 11.41 19.63 -24.98
C ARG A 303 11.23 19.10 -23.57
N PHE A 304 10.07 18.60 -23.16
CA PHE A 304 9.84 18.17 -21.77
C PHE A 304 9.60 16.66 -21.67
N SER A 305 9.80 16.13 -20.47
CA SER A 305 9.54 14.75 -20.12
C SER A 305 8.06 14.59 -19.76
N SER A 306 7.50 13.42 -20.05
CA SER A 306 6.11 13.06 -19.71
C SER A 306 6.05 11.73 -18.99
N TYR A 307 4.94 11.48 -18.29
CA TYR A 307 4.74 10.25 -17.55
C TYR A 307 3.27 9.80 -17.61
N SER A 308 3.05 8.49 -17.47
CA SER A 308 1.74 7.88 -17.34
C SER A 308 1.72 6.93 -16.15
N PRO A 309 0.99 7.25 -15.07
CA PRO A 309 0.88 6.38 -13.90
C PRO A 309 -0.24 5.36 -14.07
N HIS A 310 0.03 4.14 -13.63
CA HIS A 310 -0.95 3.07 -13.52
C HIS A 310 -0.74 2.31 -12.21
N PHE A 311 -1.82 1.94 -11.54
CA PHE A 311 -1.77 1.07 -10.37
C PHE A 311 -2.53 -0.21 -10.68
N GLU A 312 -1.83 -1.32 -10.58
CA GLU A 312 -2.40 -2.62 -10.86
C GLU A 312 -2.58 -3.39 -9.55
N THR A 313 -3.83 -3.71 -9.22
CA THR A 313 -4.15 -4.52 -8.05
C THR A 313 -3.76 -5.98 -8.29
N MET A 314 -3.15 -6.62 -7.31
CA MET A 314 -2.81 -8.03 -7.28
C MET A 314 -4.06 -8.89 -7.08
N ARG A 315 -4.93 -8.90 -8.09
CA ARG A 315 -6.19 -9.64 -8.08
C ARG A 315 -5.95 -11.15 -7.95
N LYS A 316 -6.93 -11.86 -7.38
CA LYS A 316 -6.83 -13.31 -7.11
C LYS A 316 -6.66 -14.16 -8.37
N ASP A 317 -7.21 -13.70 -9.49
CA ASP A 317 -7.20 -14.35 -10.80
C ASP A 317 -5.88 -14.16 -11.57
N LEU A 318 -4.98 -13.28 -11.11
CA LEU A 318 -3.67 -13.14 -11.73
C LEU A 318 -2.84 -14.42 -11.52
N PRO A 319 -2.17 -14.91 -12.57
CA PRO A 319 -1.31 -16.07 -12.46
C PRO A 319 -0.11 -15.76 -11.56
N ASP A 320 0.40 -16.80 -10.93
CA ASP A 320 1.58 -16.73 -10.08
C ASP A 320 2.84 -17.06 -10.89
N ASN A 321 3.95 -16.38 -10.63
CA ASN A 321 5.25 -16.84 -11.09
C ASN A 321 5.68 -18.08 -10.28
N PRO A 322 6.04 -19.20 -10.93
CA PRO A 322 6.30 -20.47 -10.24
C PRO A 322 7.54 -20.44 -9.35
N ALA A 323 8.60 -19.74 -9.74
CA ALA A 323 9.83 -19.66 -8.95
C ALA A 323 9.61 -18.90 -7.64
N VAL A 324 8.89 -17.77 -7.70
CA VAL A 324 8.55 -17.01 -6.49
C VAL A 324 7.49 -17.72 -5.65
N ARG A 325 6.54 -18.43 -6.28
CA ARG A 325 5.58 -19.31 -5.57
C ARG A 325 6.31 -20.38 -4.74
N ALA A 326 7.29 -21.06 -5.32
CA ALA A 326 8.09 -22.06 -4.60
C ALA A 326 8.81 -21.48 -3.36
N ILE A 327 9.33 -20.24 -3.45
CA ILE A 327 9.94 -19.54 -2.32
C ILE A 327 8.90 -19.27 -1.22
N VAL A 328 7.71 -18.80 -1.58
CA VAL A 328 6.63 -18.53 -0.63
C VAL A 328 6.19 -19.81 0.07
N ASP A 329 6.06 -20.91 -0.66
CA ASP A 329 5.62 -22.20 -0.12
C ASP A 329 6.69 -22.83 0.80
N ALA A 330 7.98 -22.73 0.43
CA ALA A 330 9.09 -23.16 1.28
C ALA A 330 9.15 -22.33 2.58
N THR A 331 9.01 -21.01 2.48
CA THR A 331 9.01 -20.12 3.64
C THR A 331 7.82 -20.42 4.57
N THR A 332 6.64 -20.64 3.99
CA THR A 332 5.42 -21.01 4.72
C THR A 332 5.61 -22.33 5.47
N SER A 333 6.21 -23.33 4.81
CA SER A 333 6.51 -24.63 5.42
C SER A 333 7.46 -24.49 6.61
N GLU A 334 8.45 -23.61 6.52
CA GLU A 334 9.40 -23.37 7.60
C GLU A 334 8.76 -22.63 8.78
N VAL A 335 7.94 -21.61 8.53
CA VAL A 335 7.17 -20.92 9.58
C VAL A 335 6.28 -21.91 10.34
N ASN A 336 5.65 -22.85 9.63
CA ASN A 336 4.87 -23.92 10.27
C ASN A 336 5.74 -24.88 11.06
N ARG A 337 6.92 -25.25 10.57
CA ARG A 337 7.84 -26.14 11.28
C ARG A 337 8.26 -25.52 12.61
N ILE A 338 8.64 -24.25 12.61
CA ILE A 338 8.99 -23.47 13.81
C ILE A 338 7.79 -23.40 14.76
N GLY A 339 6.61 -23.08 14.23
CA GLY A 339 5.39 -23.05 15.01
C GLY A 339 5.08 -24.38 15.69
N LYS A 340 5.12 -25.50 14.93
CA LYS A 340 4.92 -26.86 15.46
C LYS A 340 5.93 -27.21 16.55
N ALA A 341 7.21 -26.87 16.36
CA ALA A 341 8.25 -27.13 17.33
C ALA A 341 8.02 -26.35 18.64
N ALA A 342 7.63 -25.07 18.52
CA ALA A 342 7.27 -24.24 19.67
C ALA A 342 6.06 -24.78 20.44
N VAL A 343 5.04 -25.31 19.76
CA VAL A 343 3.90 -26.02 20.40
C VAL A 343 4.44 -27.18 21.24
N LYS A 344 5.25 -28.05 20.62
CA LYS A 344 5.73 -29.28 21.23
C LYS A 344 6.56 -28.99 22.49
N ALA A 345 7.46 -28.01 22.42
CA ALA A 345 8.30 -27.60 23.54
C ALA A 345 7.47 -27.08 24.73
N ARG A 346 6.43 -26.28 24.47
CA ARG A 346 5.56 -25.79 25.55
C ARG A 346 4.69 -26.87 26.18
N ILE A 347 4.22 -27.82 25.38
CA ILE A 347 3.48 -28.98 25.89
C ILE A 347 4.36 -29.80 26.84
N SER A 348 5.64 -29.97 26.53
CA SER A 348 6.58 -30.70 27.40
C SER A 348 6.94 -29.94 28.68
N ASP A 349 6.96 -28.59 28.68
CA ASP A 349 7.35 -27.78 29.84
C ASP A 349 6.22 -27.63 30.89
N LYS A 350 4.95 -27.73 30.49
CA LYS A 350 3.81 -27.67 31.44
C LYS A 350 3.35 -29.07 31.85
N THR A 351 4.03 -29.66 32.83
CA THR A 351 3.47 -30.79 33.61
C THR A 351 2.29 -30.29 34.45
N GLY A 352 1.08 -30.23 33.88
CA GLY A 352 -0.16 -30.13 34.67
C GLY A 352 -1.25 -29.13 34.25
N GLN A 353 -1.08 -28.31 33.21
CA GLN A 353 -2.24 -27.60 32.62
C GLN A 353 -2.76 -28.35 31.39
N PRO A 354 -4.07 -28.66 31.32
CA PRO A 354 -4.60 -29.43 30.21
C PRO A 354 -4.46 -28.66 28.89
N GLN A 355 -3.94 -29.36 27.89
CA GLN A 355 -3.94 -28.92 26.50
C GLN A 355 -5.37 -28.51 26.08
N GLY A 356 -5.51 -27.41 25.33
CA GLY A 356 -6.82 -27.00 24.82
C GLY A 356 -7.78 -26.45 25.89
N GLY A 357 -7.28 -26.02 27.04
CA GLY A 357 -8.06 -25.26 28.02
C GLY A 357 -8.40 -23.86 27.50
N LEU A 358 -9.61 -23.39 27.80
CA LEU A 358 -10.03 -22.02 27.50
C LEU A 358 -9.31 -21.05 28.47
N PRO A 359 -8.78 -19.91 27.98
CA PRO A 359 -8.25 -18.85 28.84
C PRO A 359 -9.26 -18.42 29.92
N GLU A 360 -8.77 -17.89 31.03
CA GLU A 360 -9.54 -17.73 32.29
C GLU A 360 -10.91 -17.03 32.11
N ASN A 361 -11.01 -16.05 31.20
CA ASN A 361 -12.23 -15.27 30.99
C ASN A 361 -13.09 -15.71 29.78
N TYR A 362 -12.62 -16.71 29.03
CA TYR A 362 -13.27 -17.17 27.80
C TYR A 362 -14.15 -18.39 28.06
N ALA A 363 -15.33 -18.41 27.46
CA ALA A 363 -16.28 -19.50 27.54
C ALA A 363 -16.19 -20.46 26.34
N GLY A 364 -15.69 -20.00 25.21
CA GLY A 364 -15.74 -20.73 23.94
C GLY A 364 -17.10 -20.61 23.24
N SER A 365 -17.10 -20.71 21.91
CA SER A 365 -18.31 -20.53 21.10
C SER A 365 -19.37 -21.61 21.36
N THR A 366 -18.95 -22.85 21.65
CA THR A 366 -19.86 -23.98 21.92
C THR A 366 -20.67 -23.77 23.20
N ALA A 367 -20.11 -23.06 24.19
CA ALA A 367 -20.84 -22.73 25.42
C ALA A 367 -22.05 -21.81 25.19
N CYS A 368 -22.10 -21.09 24.06
CA CYS A 368 -23.22 -20.21 23.74
C CYS A 368 -24.45 -20.97 23.20
N THR A 369 -24.28 -22.19 22.66
CA THR A 369 -25.34 -22.89 21.93
C THR A 369 -26.57 -23.23 22.78
N SER A 370 -26.39 -23.52 24.08
CA SER A 370 -27.51 -23.93 24.95
C SER A 370 -28.56 -22.84 25.17
N CYS A 371 -28.14 -21.56 25.18
CA CYS A 371 -29.02 -20.41 25.37
C CYS A 371 -29.27 -19.62 24.07
N HIS A 372 -28.35 -19.67 23.12
CA HIS A 372 -28.38 -18.91 21.86
C HIS A 372 -28.37 -19.82 20.62
N ALA A 373 -29.12 -20.92 20.64
CA ALA A 373 -29.13 -21.90 19.56
C ALA A 373 -29.44 -21.30 18.16
N PRO A 374 -30.44 -20.42 17.98
CA PRO A 374 -30.71 -19.81 16.68
C PRO A 374 -29.55 -18.95 16.17
N GLN A 375 -28.93 -18.17 17.07
CA GLN A 375 -27.82 -17.30 16.75
C GLN A 375 -26.56 -18.10 16.40
N PHE A 376 -26.29 -19.15 17.17
CA PHE A 376 -25.17 -20.05 16.92
C PHE A 376 -25.29 -20.77 15.57
N ALA A 377 -26.49 -21.25 15.23
CA ALA A 377 -26.76 -21.86 13.92
C ALA A 377 -26.50 -20.86 12.77
N LYS A 378 -26.92 -19.60 12.94
CA LYS A 378 -26.66 -18.53 11.96
C LYS A 378 -25.16 -18.24 11.82
N TRP A 379 -24.43 -18.08 12.94
CA TRP A 379 -22.98 -17.88 12.93
C TRP A 379 -22.24 -19.03 12.22
N ARG A 380 -22.63 -20.28 12.48
CA ARG A 380 -22.00 -21.47 11.89
C ARG A 380 -22.09 -21.52 10.36
N ALA A 381 -23.09 -20.86 9.78
CA ALA A 381 -23.24 -20.74 8.32
C ALA A 381 -22.36 -19.63 7.69
N THR A 382 -21.60 -18.88 8.49
CA THR A 382 -20.75 -17.78 8.02
C THR A 382 -19.30 -18.21 7.81
N GLN A 383 -18.54 -17.40 7.07
CA GLN A 383 -17.10 -17.60 6.87
C GLN A 383 -16.31 -17.47 8.18
N HIS A 384 -16.82 -16.76 9.18
CA HIS A 384 -16.19 -16.62 10.48
C HIS A 384 -16.04 -17.97 11.21
N ALA A 385 -17.01 -18.86 11.05
CA ALA A 385 -17.02 -20.18 11.69
C ALA A 385 -16.05 -21.20 11.05
N THR A 386 -15.42 -20.85 9.92
CA THR A 386 -14.42 -21.69 9.21
C THR A 386 -13.14 -20.90 8.90
N ALA A 387 -12.97 -19.73 9.51
CA ALA A 387 -11.88 -18.81 9.22
C ALA A 387 -10.50 -19.48 9.38
N TYR A 388 -10.23 -20.15 10.50
CA TYR A 388 -8.96 -20.83 10.74
C TYR A 388 -8.73 -22.01 9.80
N ASP A 389 -9.79 -22.73 9.41
CA ASP A 389 -9.70 -23.86 8.47
C ASP A 389 -9.11 -23.40 7.13
N THR A 390 -9.41 -22.16 6.72
CA THR A 390 -8.81 -21.57 5.51
C THR A 390 -7.30 -21.37 5.63
N LEU A 391 -6.77 -21.17 6.84
CA LEU A 391 -5.34 -21.13 7.09
C LEU A 391 -4.76 -22.54 7.04
N GLU A 392 -5.37 -23.53 7.67
CA GLU A 392 -4.90 -24.92 7.64
C GLU A 392 -4.84 -25.47 6.20
N ALA A 393 -5.88 -25.22 5.41
CA ALA A 393 -5.93 -25.60 3.99
C ALA A 393 -4.79 -25.00 3.16
N LYS A 394 -4.22 -23.87 3.58
CA LYS A 394 -3.11 -23.17 2.92
C LYS A 394 -1.77 -23.38 3.62
N GLY A 395 -1.72 -24.18 4.69
CA GLY A 395 -0.54 -24.28 5.54
C GLY A 395 -0.15 -22.94 6.18
N GLN A 396 -1.08 -22.07 6.53
CA GLN A 396 -0.80 -20.76 7.15
C GLN A 396 -1.25 -20.70 8.62
N GLN A 397 -1.55 -21.85 9.23
CA GLN A 397 -2.14 -21.94 10.57
C GLN A 397 -1.20 -21.49 11.70
N PHE A 398 0.10 -21.34 11.41
CA PHE A 398 1.09 -20.76 12.31
C PHE A 398 1.52 -19.33 11.91
N ASN A 399 0.86 -18.72 10.91
CA ASN A 399 1.23 -17.40 10.43
C ASN A 399 0.69 -16.30 11.37
N VAL A 400 1.56 -15.80 12.25
CA VAL A 400 1.25 -14.77 13.26
C VAL A 400 0.67 -13.47 12.71
N GLN A 401 0.80 -13.20 11.40
CA GLN A 401 0.16 -12.04 10.76
C GLN A 401 -1.30 -12.31 10.36
N CYS A 402 -1.68 -13.58 10.17
CA CYS A 402 -3.05 -13.96 9.77
C CYS A 402 -3.93 -14.30 10.98
N LEU A 403 -3.34 -14.84 12.03
CA LEU A 403 -4.07 -15.30 13.22
C LEU A 403 -4.95 -14.22 13.89
N PRO A 404 -4.55 -12.93 13.97
CA PRO A 404 -5.41 -11.88 14.55
C PRO A 404 -6.81 -11.78 13.94
N CYS A 405 -6.95 -12.14 12.66
CA CYS A 405 -8.22 -12.07 11.93
C CYS A 405 -8.92 -13.42 11.74
N HIS A 406 -8.31 -14.53 12.20
CA HIS A 406 -8.77 -15.89 11.88
C HIS A 406 -9.13 -16.75 13.10
N ILE A 407 -8.92 -16.23 14.32
CA ILE A 407 -9.22 -16.95 15.57
C ILE A 407 -9.83 -16.03 16.63
N THR A 408 -10.23 -16.61 17.78
CA THR A 408 -10.82 -15.91 18.91
C THR A 408 -9.85 -15.83 20.09
N GLY A 409 -9.84 -14.68 20.78
CA GLY A 409 -9.22 -14.54 22.10
C GLY A 409 -7.86 -13.83 22.11
N PRO A 410 -7.21 -13.73 23.29
CA PRO A 410 -5.96 -12.98 23.46
C PRO A 410 -4.81 -13.58 22.65
N ALA A 411 -4.89 -14.88 22.36
CA ALA A 411 -4.01 -15.57 21.41
C ALA A 411 -3.94 -14.85 20.04
N ALA A 412 -5.04 -14.23 19.61
CA ALA A 412 -5.12 -13.49 18.36
C ALA A 412 -4.32 -12.17 18.41
N GLN A 413 -4.10 -11.63 19.62
CA GLN A 413 -3.42 -10.35 19.82
C GLN A 413 -1.92 -10.52 20.05
N THR A 414 -1.51 -11.59 20.73
CA THR A 414 -0.11 -11.76 21.15
C THR A 414 0.64 -12.81 20.33
N GLY A 415 -0.02 -13.72 19.62
CA GLY A 415 0.61 -14.87 18.97
C GLY A 415 1.12 -15.94 19.96
N GLN A 416 1.39 -15.53 21.21
CA GLN A 416 1.94 -16.34 22.30
C GLN A 416 1.13 -17.58 22.63
N GLU A 417 -0.20 -17.56 22.50
CA GLU A 417 -1.07 -18.64 23.01
C GLU A 417 -1.78 -19.43 21.90
N MET A 418 -1.58 -19.03 20.64
CA MET A 418 -2.19 -19.62 19.45
C MET A 418 -2.12 -21.14 19.41
N LEU A 419 -1.02 -21.65 19.93
CA LEU A 419 -0.56 -23.02 19.74
C LEU A 419 -1.08 -23.99 20.79
N ALA A 420 -1.62 -23.47 21.90
CA ALA A 420 -2.30 -24.22 22.95
C ALA A 420 -3.82 -23.98 22.95
N LEU A 421 -4.31 -23.21 21.97
CA LEU A 421 -5.67 -22.73 21.94
C LEU A 421 -6.67 -23.88 21.82
N ALA A 422 -7.67 -23.84 22.70
CA ALA A 422 -8.85 -24.72 22.64
C ALA A 422 -9.45 -24.70 21.24
N HIS A 423 -9.90 -25.85 20.75
CA HIS A 423 -10.58 -25.96 19.44
C HIS A 423 -11.71 -24.92 19.30
N ASP A 424 -12.40 -24.64 20.40
CA ASP A 424 -13.55 -23.72 20.45
C ASP A 424 -13.20 -22.22 20.28
N LEU A 425 -11.90 -21.90 20.23
CA LEU A 425 -11.38 -20.56 19.93
C LEU A 425 -10.62 -20.52 18.61
N ARG A 426 -10.47 -21.65 17.90
CA ARG A 426 -9.81 -21.74 16.58
C ARG A 426 -10.73 -21.38 15.43
N GLN A 427 -11.52 -20.31 15.58
CA GLN A 427 -12.33 -19.68 14.54
C GLN A 427 -12.60 -18.24 14.96
N VAL A 428 -13.17 -17.41 14.09
CA VAL A 428 -13.75 -16.13 14.51
C VAL A 428 -15.10 -16.43 15.18
N GLY A 429 -15.08 -16.61 16.49
CA GLY A 429 -16.17 -17.11 17.31
C GLY A 429 -17.03 -16.02 17.93
N CYS A 430 -18.01 -16.42 18.76
CA CYS A 430 -18.93 -15.48 19.42
C CYS A 430 -18.18 -14.41 20.23
N GLU A 431 -17.12 -14.83 20.94
CA GLU A 431 -16.32 -13.96 21.80
C GLU A 431 -15.37 -13.03 21.03
N SER A 432 -15.20 -13.19 19.71
CA SER A 432 -14.51 -12.19 18.86
C SER A 432 -15.34 -10.91 18.73
N CYS A 433 -16.67 -11.06 18.71
CA CYS A 433 -17.62 -9.94 18.62
C CYS A 433 -18.05 -9.44 19.99
N HIS A 434 -18.39 -10.36 20.89
CA HIS A 434 -18.99 -10.04 22.19
C HIS A 434 -17.96 -9.87 23.32
N GLY A 435 -16.68 -10.15 23.05
CA GLY A 435 -15.63 -10.21 24.07
C GLY A 435 -15.72 -11.48 24.93
N PRO A 436 -14.80 -11.63 25.92
CA PRO A 436 -14.80 -12.77 26.83
C PRO A 436 -16.10 -12.85 27.64
N ALA A 437 -16.77 -14.01 27.62
CA ALA A 437 -18.13 -14.19 28.11
C ALA A 437 -18.25 -15.23 29.23
N ARG A 438 -17.15 -15.70 29.85
CA ARG A 438 -17.24 -16.72 30.91
C ARG A 438 -18.14 -16.30 32.08
N ALA A 439 -18.04 -15.06 32.53
CA ALA A 439 -18.92 -14.53 33.59
C ALA A 439 -20.40 -14.58 33.17
N HIS A 440 -20.69 -14.22 31.91
CA HIS A 440 -22.04 -14.27 31.35
C HIS A 440 -22.60 -15.70 31.33
N THR A 441 -21.81 -16.69 30.90
CA THR A 441 -22.26 -18.10 30.89
C THR A 441 -22.59 -18.65 32.28
N ARG A 442 -21.93 -18.14 33.34
CA ARG A 442 -22.20 -18.54 34.73
C ARG A 442 -23.39 -17.81 35.33
N GLN A 443 -23.57 -16.53 34.99
CA GLN A 443 -24.58 -15.65 35.61
C GLN A 443 -25.20 -14.69 34.57
N PRO A 444 -26.04 -15.16 33.65
CA PRO A 444 -26.50 -14.37 32.49
C PRO A 444 -27.40 -13.18 32.84
N ALA A 445 -28.03 -13.22 34.01
CA ALA A 445 -28.84 -12.10 34.52
C ALA A 445 -27.96 -10.94 35.03
N ALA A 446 -26.85 -11.25 35.71
CA ALA A 446 -25.99 -10.28 36.38
C ALA A 446 -24.82 -9.79 35.51
N ALA A 447 -24.30 -10.65 34.62
CA ALA A 447 -23.21 -10.32 33.70
C ALA A 447 -23.73 -10.39 32.26
N LYS A 448 -23.80 -9.24 31.58
CA LYS A 448 -24.18 -9.17 30.15
C LYS A 448 -22.96 -9.39 29.27
N ALA A 449 -23.16 -10.09 28.15
CA ALA A 449 -22.15 -10.16 27.10
C ALA A 449 -21.94 -8.77 26.46
N GLY A 450 -20.73 -8.49 25.98
CA GLY A 450 -20.43 -7.25 25.29
C GLY A 450 -21.24 -7.12 23.99
N GLN A 451 -21.55 -5.89 23.59
CA GLN A 451 -22.24 -5.62 22.34
C GLN A 451 -21.21 -5.23 21.27
N PRO A 452 -21.23 -5.87 20.09
CA PRO A 452 -20.28 -5.53 19.03
C PRO A 452 -20.57 -4.13 18.48
N THR A 453 -19.50 -3.37 18.28
CA THR A 453 -19.52 -2.04 17.66
C THR A 453 -18.96 -2.10 16.24
N MET A 454 -19.02 -1.00 15.49
CA MET A 454 -18.32 -0.90 14.20
C MET A 454 -16.83 -1.19 14.34
N ASP A 455 -16.19 -0.68 15.40
CA ASP A 455 -14.78 -0.93 15.68
C ASP A 455 -14.46 -2.42 15.86
N THR A 456 -15.42 -3.20 16.36
CA THR A 456 -15.26 -4.65 16.51
C THR A 456 -14.95 -5.31 15.17
N CYS A 457 -15.67 -4.92 14.11
CA CYS A 457 -15.48 -5.43 12.75
C CYS A 457 -14.21 -4.87 12.10
N LEU A 458 -13.94 -3.57 12.29
CA LEU A 458 -12.79 -2.90 11.67
C LEU A 458 -11.42 -3.39 12.15
N ARG A 459 -11.38 -4.17 13.25
CA ARG A 459 -10.18 -4.90 13.68
C ARG A 459 -9.65 -5.87 12.62
N CYS A 460 -10.57 -6.50 11.87
CA CYS A 460 -10.23 -7.48 10.84
C CYS A 460 -10.57 -6.98 9.44
N HIS A 461 -11.66 -6.23 9.30
CA HIS A 461 -12.12 -5.64 8.04
C HIS A 461 -11.62 -4.19 7.91
N SER A 462 -10.31 -4.05 7.72
CA SER A 462 -9.70 -2.77 7.39
C SER A 462 -9.62 -2.61 5.87
N GLY A 463 -9.36 -1.40 5.36
CA GLY A 463 -9.00 -1.22 3.95
C GLY A 463 -7.78 -2.06 3.53
N GLU A 464 -6.95 -2.49 4.50
CA GLU A 464 -5.82 -3.41 4.30
C GLU A 464 -6.24 -4.89 4.13
N HIS A 465 -7.45 -5.30 4.50
CA HIS A 465 -7.85 -6.72 4.47
C HIS A 465 -9.19 -6.96 3.76
N ASP A 466 -10.10 -5.99 3.76
CA ASP A 466 -11.39 -5.99 3.10
C ASP A 466 -11.77 -4.56 2.67
N ASP A 467 -11.36 -4.19 1.45
CA ASP A 467 -11.59 -2.87 0.85
C ASP A 467 -13.04 -2.64 0.40
N ARG A 468 -13.87 -3.69 0.41
CA ARG A 468 -15.29 -3.64 0.06
C ARG A 468 -16.20 -3.84 1.26
N PHE A 469 -15.65 -3.76 2.46
CA PHE A 469 -16.41 -3.95 3.69
C PHE A 469 -17.49 -2.88 3.84
N ASN A 470 -18.74 -3.31 3.89
CA ASN A 470 -19.88 -2.46 4.24
C ASN A 470 -20.45 -2.93 5.58
N PHE A 471 -20.31 -2.09 6.61
CA PHE A 471 -20.72 -2.44 7.96
C PHE A 471 -22.23 -2.73 8.07
N SER A 472 -23.10 -1.97 7.39
CA SER A 472 -24.55 -2.17 7.52
C SER A 472 -24.99 -3.49 6.88
N GLU A 473 -24.41 -3.85 5.73
CA GLU A 473 -24.64 -5.13 5.07
C GLU A 473 -24.07 -6.31 5.85
N ALA A 474 -22.84 -6.19 6.37
CA ALA A 474 -22.23 -7.23 7.18
C ALA A 474 -23.04 -7.48 8.45
N LEU A 475 -23.49 -6.40 9.10
CA LEU A 475 -24.30 -6.48 10.29
C LEU A 475 -25.67 -7.11 10.00
N SER A 476 -26.34 -6.80 8.89
CA SER A 476 -27.63 -7.45 8.56
C SER A 476 -27.49 -8.97 8.36
N ARG A 477 -26.36 -9.41 7.78
CA ARG A 477 -26.03 -10.84 7.62
C ARG A 477 -25.67 -11.53 8.93
N LEU A 478 -25.13 -10.80 9.91
CA LEU A 478 -24.68 -11.35 11.20
C LEU A 478 -25.69 -11.15 12.35
N ARG A 479 -26.65 -10.22 12.22
CA ARG A 479 -27.62 -9.90 13.26
C ARG A 479 -28.38 -11.13 13.69
N CYS A 480 -28.41 -11.33 14.99
CA CYS A 480 -29.30 -12.27 15.65
C CYS A 480 -30.72 -11.68 15.51
N GLY A 481 -31.68 -12.43 14.95
CA GLY A 481 -33.02 -11.88 14.70
C GLY A 481 -33.71 -11.40 16.00
N GLY A 482 -34.46 -10.30 15.89
CA GLY A 482 -35.18 -9.62 16.96
C GLY A 482 -34.70 -8.17 17.13
N ASP A 483 -35.47 -7.25 16.55
CA ASP A 483 -35.34 -5.77 16.45
C ASP A 483 -34.38 -5.18 15.39
#